data_AF-A0LL01-F1
#
_entry.id   AF-A0LL01-F1
#
_cell.length_a   1.000
_cell.length_b   1.000
_cell.length_c   1.000
_cell.angle_alpha   90.00
_cell.angle_beta   90.00
_cell.angle_gamma   90.00
#
_symmetry.space_group_name_H-M   'P 1'
#
loop_
_entity.id
_entity.type
_entity.pdbx_description
1 polymer ?
#
loop_
_entity_poly.entity_id
_entity_poly.type
_entity_poly.pdbx_seq_one_letter_code
_entity_poly.pdbx_strand_id
1 'polypeptide(L)'
;MTTLLTTFFSRGNEPMITFDKEERTIEVRNHTGRHVYEIDLERCTTPAQLLDWIFQLHGKTWMTPEMMDEFLSIIEDVCREVLGKSVQGCFCPFGQSRTVDWEKNPCA
;
A
#
# COMPACT_ATOMS: atom_id res chain seq x y z
N MET A 1 21.15 13.42 -15.86
CA MET A 1 20.93 11.97 -15.95
C MET A 1 19.80 11.64 -15.00
N THR A 2 18.57 11.62 -15.49
CA THR A 2 17.36 11.36 -14.70
C THR A 2 16.83 10.02 -15.17
N THR A 3 16.97 9.00 -14.32
CA THR A 3 16.50 7.65 -14.62
C THR A 3 14.99 7.61 -14.43
N LEU A 4 14.25 7.72 -15.52
CA LEU A 4 12.84 7.36 -15.60
C LEU A 4 12.75 5.83 -15.52
N LEU A 5 12.33 5.30 -14.38
CA LEU A 5 11.77 3.95 -14.29
C LEU A 5 10.27 4.09 -14.03
N THR A 6 9.55 4.47 -15.08
CA THR A 6 8.11 4.28 -15.13
C THR A 6 7.89 2.88 -15.68
N THR A 7 7.52 1.96 -14.79
CA THR A 7 7.11 0.61 -15.14
C THR A 7 5.97 0.67 -16.17
N PHE A 8 6.07 -0.17 -17.20
CA PHE A 8 5.09 -0.30 -18.27
C PHE A 8 3.67 -0.55 -17.72
N PHE A 9 2.76 0.42 -17.89
CA PHE A 9 1.32 0.16 -17.86
C PHE A 9 0.78 0.15 -19.29
N SER A 10 0.33 -1.01 -19.72
CA SER A 10 -0.47 -1.18 -20.93
C SER A 10 -1.72 -0.30 -20.84
N ARG A 11 -2.04 0.44 -21.91
CA ARG A 11 -3.30 1.19 -22.06
C ARG A 11 -4.50 0.30 -21.68
N GLY A 12 -5.28 0.67 -20.68
CA GLY A 12 -6.55 -0.01 -20.42
C GLY A 12 -7.38 0.46 -19.23
N ASN A 13 -6.84 0.41 -18.01
CA ASN A 13 -7.57 0.74 -16.78
C ASN A 13 -6.69 1.53 -15.83
N GLU A 14 -7.28 2.54 -15.17
CA GLU A 14 -6.66 3.17 -14.02
C GLU A 14 -6.46 2.14 -12.90
N PRO A 15 -5.35 2.21 -12.15
CA PRO A 15 -5.09 1.29 -11.05
C PRO A 15 -6.20 1.40 -9.99
N MET A 16 -6.68 0.25 -9.51
CA MET A 16 -7.76 0.21 -8.51
C MET A 16 -7.23 0.49 -7.12
N ILE A 17 -5.97 0.19 -6.86
CA ILE A 17 -5.31 0.56 -5.61
C ILE A 17 -4.25 1.63 -5.93
N THR A 18 -4.20 2.71 -5.16
CA THR A 18 -3.16 3.74 -5.33
C THR A 18 -2.71 4.28 -3.98
N PHE A 19 -1.50 4.80 -3.91
CA PHE A 19 -0.99 5.52 -2.75
C PHE A 19 -1.13 7.03 -2.94
N ASP A 20 -1.84 7.71 -2.04
CA ASP A 20 -1.79 9.16 -1.89
C ASP A 20 -0.69 9.51 -0.89
N LYS A 21 0.32 10.22 -1.40
CA LYS A 21 1.53 10.58 -0.67
C LYS A 21 1.31 11.77 0.28
N GLU A 22 0.40 12.67 -0.07
CA GLU A 22 0.10 13.87 0.70
C GLU A 22 -0.75 13.52 1.92
N GLU A 23 -1.81 12.73 1.70
CA GLU A 23 -2.73 12.28 2.75
C GLU A 23 -2.25 11.01 3.48
N ARG A 24 -1.21 10.34 2.96
CA ARG A 24 -0.67 9.06 3.46
C ARG A 24 -1.72 7.97 3.54
N THR A 25 -2.52 7.87 2.49
CA THR A 25 -3.58 6.88 2.40
C THR A 25 -3.33 5.92 1.23
N ILE A 26 -3.76 4.68 1.39
CA ILE A 26 -3.95 3.78 0.25
C ILE A 26 -5.42 3.88 -0.14
N GLU A 27 -5.67 4.45 -1.32
CA GLU A 27 -6.99 4.59 -1.90
C GLU A 27 -7.37 3.35 -2.69
N VAL A 28 -8.64 2.97 -2.56
CA VAL A 28 -9.26 1.86 -3.28
C VAL A 28 -10.38 2.39 -4.16
N ARG A 29 -10.31 2.09 -5.45
CA ARG A 29 -11.30 2.39 -6.47
C ARG A 29 -11.86 1.10 -7.04
N ASN A 30 -13.11 1.12 -7.46
CA ASN A 30 -13.70 0.01 -8.20
C ASN A 30 -13.36 0.10 -9.70
N HIS A 31 -13.83 -0.89 -10.47
CA HIS A 31 -13.66 -0.93 -11.93
C HIS A 31 -14.29 0.26 -12.71
N THR A 32 -15.08 1.12 -12.05
CA THR A 32 -15.61 2.35 -12.67
C THR A 32 -14.79 3.58 -12.30
N GLY A 33 -13.64 3.42 -11.63
CA GLY A 33 -12.82 4.52 -11.11
C GLY A 33 -13.42 5.24 -9.89
N ARG A 34 -14.51 4.73 -9.31
CA ARG A 34 -15.13 5.35 -8.14
C ARG A 34 -14.36 4.94 -6.88
N HIS A 35 -13.98 5.92 -6.07
CA HIS A 35 -13.46 5.70 -4.73
C HIS A 35 -14.47 4.91 -3.86
N VAL A 36 -14.03 3.79 -3.31
CA VAL A 36 -14.85 2.89 -2.49
C VAL A 36 -14.34 2.75 -1.07
N TYR A 37 -13.03 2.91 -0.84
CA TYR A 37 -12.43 2.71 0.46
C TYR A 37 -11.07 3.39 0.56
N GLU A 38 -10.67 3.70 1.78
CA GLU A 38 -9.40 4.36 2.09
C GLU A 38 -8.76 3.69 3.30
N ILE A 39 -7.44 3.53 3.26
CA ILE A 39 -6.65 2.98 4.36
C ILE A 39 -5.63 4.03 4.78
N ASP A 40 -5.84 4.60 5.95
CA ASP A 40 -4.90 5.53 6.58
C ASP A 40 -3.69 4.77 7.14
N LEU A 41 -2.50 5.09 6.64
CA LEU A 41 -1.25 4.45 7.06
C LEU A 41 -0.93 4.72 8.53
N GLU A 42 -1.37 5.84 9.11
CA GLU A 42 -1.17 6.15 10.53
C GLU A 42 -1.88 5.13 11.45
N ARG A 43 -2.89 4.42 10.91
CA ARG A 43 -3.60 3.34 11.59
C ARG A 43 -3.00 1.95 11.32
N CYS A 44 -1.94 1.88 10.52
CA CYS A 44 -1.23 0.65 10.14
C CYS A 44 0.25 0.76 10.51
N THR A 45 0.56 0.74 11.81
CA THR A 45 1.93 0.93 12.33
C THR A 45 2.55 -0.33 12.88
N THR A 46 1.81 -1.43 13.00
CA THR A 46 2.32 -2.71 13.52
C THR A 46 1.99 -3.87 12.58
N PRO A 47 2.71 -5.01 12.66
CA PRO A 47 2.43 -6.17 11.81
C PRO A 47 1.04 -6.74 12.05
N ALA A 48 0.55 -6.66 13.29
CA ALA A 48 -0.79 -7.09 13.65
C ALA A 48 -1.87 -6.22 12.98
N GLN A 49 -1.67 -4.90 12.92
CA GLN A 49 -2.59 -4.00 12.21
C GLN A 49 -2.52 -4.18 10.69
N LEU A 50 -1.34 -4.42 10.13
CA LEU A 50 -1.21 -4.75 8.70
C LEU A 50 -1.96 -6.05 8.36
N LEU A 51 -1.81 -7.08 9.21
CA LEU A 51 -2.52 -8.34 9.05
C LEU A 51 -4.04 -8.18 9.17
N ASP A 52 -4.48 -7.37 10.13
CA ASP A 52 -5.88 -7.01 10.32
C ASP A 52 -6.44 -6.34 9.05
N TRP A 53 -5.74 -5.36 8.48
CA TRP A 53 -6.14 -4.73 7.22
C TRP A 53 -6.25 -5.73 6.06
N ILE A 54 -5.26 -6.62 5.89
CA ILE A 54 -5.28 -7.65 4.84
C ILE A 54 -6.56 -8.49 4.94
N PHE A 55 -6.87 -9.01 6.13
CA PHE A 55 -8.04 -9.87 6.31
C PHE A 55 -9.36 -9.10 6.30
N GLN A 56 -9.39 -7.85 6.77
CA GLN A 56 -10.56 -6.99 6.66
C GLN A 56 -10.91 -6.69 5.20
N LEU A 57 -9.92 -6.37 4.37
CA LEU A 57 -10.11 -6.13 2.94
C LEU A 57 -10.51 -7.41 2.22
N HIS A 58 -9.85 -8.54 2.49
CA HIS A 58 -10.20 -9.84 1.93
C HIS A 58 -11.64 -10.24 2.26
N GLY A 59 -12.18 -9.81 3.40
CA GLY A 59 -13.57 -10.04 3.80
C GLY A 59 -14.61 -9.15 3.11
N LYS A 60 -14.20 -8.14 2.32
CA LYS A 60 -15.14 -7.25 1.62
C LYS A 60 -15.67 -7.93 0.36
N THR A 61 -16.98 -7.89 0.17
CA THR A 61 -17.65 -8.50 -1.00
C THR A 61 -17.25 -7.89 -2.34
N TRP A 62 -16.67 -6.68 -2.34
CA TRP A 62 -16.22 -5.97 -3.52
C TRP A 62 -14.72 -6.12 -3.78
N MET A 63 -13.96 -6.76 -2.88
CA MET A 63 -12.52 -6.95 -3.04
C MET A 63 -12.26 -8.16 -3.91
N THR A 64 -11.64 -7.97 -5.08
CA THR A 64 -11.26 -9.07 -5.96
C THR A 64 -9.85 -9.58 -5.62
N PRO A 65 -9.48 -10.80 -6.07
CA PRO A 65 -8.11 -11.29 -5.94
C PRO A 65 -7.06 -10.35 -6.55
N GLU A 66 -7.38 -9.72 -7.69
CA GLU A 66 -6.48 -8.78 -8.37
C GLU A 66 -6.29 -7.50 -7.54
N MET A 67 -7.36 -6.96 -6.95
CA MET A 67 -7.26 -5.82 -6.03
C MET A 67 -6.41 -6.16 -4.79
N MET A 68 -6.49 -7.40 -4.31
CA MET A 68 -5.68 -7.84 -3.16
C MET A 68 -4.19 -7.94 -3.53
N ASP A 69 -3.87 -8.46 -4.71
CA ASP A 69 -2.50 -8.50 -5.23
C ASP A 69 -1.93 -7.09 -5.45
N GLU A 70 -2.74 -6.18 -6.01
CA GLU A 70 -2.40 -4.75 -6.13
C GLU A 70 -2.17 -4.10 -4.76
N PHE A 71 -3.00 -4.39 -3.75
CA PHE A 71 -2.82 -3.88 -2.40
C PHE A 71 -1.50 -4.36 -1.76
N LEU A 72 -1.18 -5.65 -1.87
CA LEU A 72 0.06 -6.21 -1.36
C LEU A 72 1.29 -5.64 -2.09
N SER A 73 1.17 -5.37 -3.40
CA SER A 73 2.22 -4.73 -4.19
C SER A 73 2.43 -3.28 -3.77
N ILE A 74 1.35 -2.52 -3.57
CA ILE A 74 1.42 -1.12 -3.17
C ILE A 74 1.97 -0.94 -1.76
N ILE A 75 1.62 -1.79 -0.79
CA ILE A 75 2.21 -1.66 0.55
C ILE A 75 3.71 -1.95 0.54
N GLU A 76 4.18 -2.86 -0.32
CA GLU A 76 5.61 -3.12 -0.55
C GLU A 76 6.29 -1.89 -1.17
N ASP A 77 5.70 -1.30 -2.20
CA ASP A 77 6.22 -0.10 -2.87
C ASP A 77 6.23 1.12 -1.94
N VAL A 78 5.16 1.35 -1.18
CA VAL A 78 5.07 2.40 -0.16
C VAL A 78 6.16 2.25 0.88
N CYS A 79 6.41 1.04 1.39
CA CYS A 79 7.50 0.80 2.34
C CYS A 79 8.87 1.12 1.71
N ARG A 80 9.08 0.77 0.44
CA ARG A 80 10.33 1.04 -0.26
C ARG A 80 10.54 2.53 -0.50
N GLU A 81 9.50 3.23 -0.97
CA GLU A 81 9.56 4.65 -1.28
C GLU A 81 9.70 5.50 -0.01
N VAL A 82 8.87 5.24 0.99
CA VAL A 82 8.78 6.09 2.19
C VAL A 82 9.85 5.71 3.22
N LEU A 83 10.16 4.43 3.38
CA LEU A 83 11.00 3.93 4.49
C LEU A 83 12.31 3.29 4.02
N GLY A 84 12.54 3.20 2.71
CA GLY A 84 13.76 2.64 2.12
C GLY A 84 13.94 1.13 2.35
N LYS A 85 12.87 0.39 2.71
CA LYS A 85 12.92 -1.03 3.07
C LYS A 85 11.70 -1.77 2.51
N SER A 86 11.80 -3.09 2.35
CA SER A 86 10.61 -3.92 2.06
C SER A 86 9.61 -3.88 3.22
N VAL A 87 8.35 -4.27 2.96
CA VAL A 87 7.33 -4.42 4.00
C VAL A 87 7.80 -5.35 5.11
N GLN A 88 8.47 -6.44 4.75
CA GLN A 88 9.08 -7.36 5.70
C GLN A 88 10.20 -6.69 6.52
N GLY A 89 11.04 -5.88 5.88
CA GLY A 89 12.10 -5.13 6.57
C GLY A 89 11.59 -4.05 7.52
N CYS A 90 10.43 -3.47 7.22
CA CYS A 90 9.74 -2.47 8.03
C CYS A 90 9.03 -3.10 9.23
N PHE A 91 8.16 -4.08 8.98
CA PHE A 91 7.22 -4.60 9.96
C PHE A 91 7.73 -5.86 10.68
N CYS A 92 8.36 -6.79 9.97
CA CYS A 92 8.66 -8.12 10.51
C CYS A 92 10.03 -8.69 10.08
N PRO A 93 11.14 -7.95 10.23
CA PRO A 93 12.44 -8.41 9.77
C PRO A 93 12.85 -9.67 10.54
N PHE A 94 13.13 -10.74 9.81
CA PHE A 94 13.47 -12.06 10.36
C PHE A 94 12.44 -12.58 11.37
N GLY A 95 11.15 -12.25 11.17
CA GLY A 95 10.07 -12.68 12.06
C GLY A 95 9.92 -11.86 13.35
N GLN A 96 10.66 -10.75 13.49
CA GLN A 96 10.63 -9.90 14.68
C GLN A 96 9.70 -8.72 14.47
N SER A 97 8.64 -8.61 15.28
CA SER A 97 7.68 -7.51 15.19
C SER A 97 8.36 -6.15 15.42
N ARG A 98 8.04 -5.18 14.56
CA ARG A 98 8.47 -3.79 14.64
C ARG A 98 7.32 -2.84 14.40
N THR A 99 7.40 -1.68 15.05
CA THR A 99 6.49 -0.57 14.79
C THR A 99 7.08 0.34 13.72
N VAL A 100 6.25 0.71 12.76
CA VAL A 100 6.54 1.69 11.71
C VAL A 100 6.07 3.06 12.17
N ASP A 101 6.88 4.07 11.87
CA ASP A 101 6.58 5.48 12.07
C ASP A 101 6.61 6.15 10.69
N TRP A 102 5.42 6.50 10.20
CA TRP A 102 5.21 7.08 8.88
C TRP A 102 5.59 8.57 8.81
N GLU A 103 5.76 9.24 9.95
CA GLU A 103 6.12 10.67 10.01
C GLU A 103 7.63 10.91 9.88
N LYS A 104 8.45 9.96 10.31
CA LYS A 104 9.91 10.13 10.38
C LYS A 104 10.62 10.19 9.03
N ASN A 105 9.93 9.94 7.92
CA ASN A 105 10.49 10.03 6.58
C ASN A 105 9.49 10.75 5.66
N PRO A 106 9.49 12.10 5.62
CA PRO A 106 8.66 12.80 4.65
C PRO A 106 9.15 12.43 3.25
N CYS A 107 8.36 11.61 2.59
CA CYS A 107 7.97 11.73 1.19
C CYS A 107 8.55 12.99 0.51
N ALA A 108 9.78 12.89 0.00
CA ALA A 108 10.45 13.96 -0.72
C ALA A 108 9.87 14.16 -2.13
#